data_AF-A0A7X1H213-F1
#
_entry.id   AF-A0A7X1H213-F1
#
_cell.length_a   1.000
_cell.length_b   1.000
_cell.length_c   1.000
_cell.angle_alpha   90.00
_cell.angle_beta   90.00
_cell.angle_gamma   90.00
#
_symmetry.space_group_name_H-M   'P 1'
#
loop_
_entity.id
_entity.type
_entity.pdbx_description
1 polymer ?
#
loop_
_entity_poly.entity_id
_entity_poly.type
_entity_poly.pdbx_seq_one_letter_code
_entity_poly.pdbx_strand_id
1 'polypeptide(L)'
;MPKTRLNVSLDKDLAEFAKVFAAENRTSVADMVTQYLLLLKRRVEGEYMEKILAHPAFQQAMDDAQARLRSGTAEWHSYDEVFGD
;
A
#
# COMPACT_ATOMS: atom_id res chain seq x y z
N MET A 1 -11.53 8.84 7.35
CA MET A 1 -10.07 8.97 7.22
C MET A 1 -9.68 10.42 7.46
N PRO A 2 -8.65 10.70 8.28
CA PRO A 2 -8.13 12.05 8.45
C PRO A 2 -7.57 12.57 7.10
N LYS A 3 -7.91 13.80 6.74
CA LYS A 3 -7.41 14.45 5.52
C LYS A 3 -6.16 15.27 5.86
N THR A 4 -5.07 15.04 5.14
CA THR A 4 -3.84 15.84 5.24
C THR A 4 -3.75 16.78 4.03
N ARG A 5 -3.36 18.04 4.25
CA ARG A 5 -3.19 19.03 3.18
C ARG A 5 -1.82 18.85 2.52
N LEU A 6 -1.81 18.78 1.19
CA LEU A 6 -0.60 18.86 0.37
C LEU A 6 -0.60 20.21 -0.37
N ASN A 7 0.48 20.98 -0.25
CA ASN A 7 0.67 22.22 -0.99
C ASN A 7 1.66 21.98 -2.14
N VAL A 8 1.26 22.24 -3.37
CA VAL A 8 2.09 22.02 -4.57
C VAL A 8 2.08 23.30 -5.41
N SER A 9 3.26 23.73 -5.82
CA SER A 9 3.41 24.80 -6.81
C SER A 9 3.42 24.18 -8.21
N LEU A 10 2.59 24.71 -9.10
CA LEU A 10 2.51 24.33 -10.50
C LEU A 10 2.73 25.58 -11.35
N ASP A 11 3.22 25.36 -12.57
CA ASP A 11 3.16 26.40 -13.59
C ASP A 11 1.71 26.85 -13.79
N LYS A 12 1.52 28.13 -14.10
CA LYS A 12 0.20 28.75 -14.21
C LYS A 12 -0.64 28.12 -15.31
N ASP A 13 -0.05 27.86 -16.47
CA ASP A 13 -0.77 27.30 -17.62
C ASP A 13 -1.16 25.86 -17.34
N LEU A 14 -0.26 25.11 -16.68
CA LEU A 14 -0.55 23.74 -16.23
C LEU A 14 -1.66 23.68 -15.19
N ALA A 15 -1.69 24.63 -14.24
CA ALA A 15 -2.72 24.71 -13.22
C ALA A 15 -4.10 25.03 -13.83
N GLU A 16 -4.16 25.95 -14.79
CA GLU A 16 -5.40 26.26 -15.50
C GLU A 16 -5.89 25.07 -16.35
N PHE A 17 -4.98 24.44 -17.10
CA PHE A 17 -5.30 23.22 -17.83
C PHE A 17 -5.89 22.14 -16.91
N ALA A 18 -5.24 21.86 -15.78
CA ALA A 18 -5.69 20.84 -14.85
C ALA A 18 -7.09 21.13 -14.28
N LYS A 19 -7.40 22.40 -13.99
CA LYS A 19 -8.74 22.81 -13.53
C LYS A 19 -9.81 22.58 -14.60
N VAL A 20 -9.55 22.99 -15.84
CA VAL A 20 -10.48 22.81 -16.97
C VAL A 20 -10.72 21.33 -17.22
N PHE A 21 -9.65 20.55 -17.33
CA PHE A 21 -9.74 19.11 -17.55
C PHE A 21 -10.52 18.40 -16.43
N ALA A 22 -10.27 18.76 -15.17
CA ALA A 22 -11.00 18.19 -14.04
C ALA A 22 -12.50 18.52 -14.12
N ALA A 23 -12.84 19.77 -14.43
CA ALA A 23 -14.23 20.22 -14.54
C ALA A 23 -14.98 19.50 -15.69
N GLU A 24 -14.36 19.35 -16.85
CA GLU A 24 -14.93 18.62 -18.00
C GLU A 24 -15.25 17.16 -17.65
N ASN A 25 -14.42 16.54 -16.82
CA ASN A 25 -14.57 15.17 -16.36
C ASN A 25 -15.40 15.05 -15.05
N ARG A 26 -16.07 16.12 -14.61
CA ARG A 26 -16.87 16.18 -13.37
C ARG A 26 -16.10 15.70 -12.14
N THR A 27 -14.82 16.03 -12.06
CA THR A 27 -13.92 15.69 -10.97
C THR A 27 -13.18 16.94 -10.46
N SER A 28 -12.30 16.77 -9.48
CA SER A 28 -11.43 17.82 -9.00
C SER A 28 -9.96 17.47 -9.24
N VAL A 29 -9.09 18.48 -9.33
CA VAL A 29 -7.63 18.27 -9.39
C VAL A 29 -7.14 17.46 -8.19
N ALA A 30 -7.72 17.70 -7.01
CA ALA A 30 -7.39 16.94 -5.81
C ALA A 30 -7.76 15.45 -5.95
N ASP A 31 -8.91 15.13 -6.53
CA ASP A 31 -9.33 13.74 -6.77
C ASP A 31 -8.42 13.07 -7.79
N MET A 32 -8.09 13.74 -8.89
CA MET A 32 -7.16 13.22 -9.90
C MET A 32 -5.79 12.88 -9.29
N VAL A 33 -5.22 13.82 -8.52
CA VAL A 33 -3.93 13.61 -7.82
C VAL A 33 -4.04 12.48 -6.80
N THR A 34 -5.14 12.44 -6.04
CA THR A 34 -5.37 11.38 -5.05
C THR A 34 -5.43 10.01 -5.70
N GLN A 35 -6.19 9.87 -6.79
CA GLN A 35 -6.33 8.59 -7.49
C GLN A 35 -5.01 8.16 -8.13
N TYR A 36 -4.27 9.10 -8.74
CA TYR A 36 -2.94 8.81 -9.26
C TYR A 36 -1.99 8.29 -8.17
N LEU A 37 -1.88 9.01 -7.05
CA LEU A 37 -1.00 8.61 -5.94
C LEU A 37 -1.44 7.28 -5.31
N LEU A 38 -2.75 7.02 -5.22
CA LEU A 38 -3.28 5.75 -4.75
C LEU A 38 -2.88 4.59 -5.68
N LEU A 39 -3.01 4.76 -6.99
CA LEU A 39 -2.61 3.76 -7.96
C LEU A 39 -1.10 3.51 -7.91
N LEU A 40 -0.29 4.58 -7.80
CA LEU A 40 1.16 4.47 -7.67
C LEU A 40 1.54 3.71 -6.39
N LYS A 41 0.98 4.09 -5.25
CA LYS A 41 1.20 3.40 -3.96
C LYS A 41 0.90 1.91 -4.08
N ARG A 42 -0.25 1.54 -4.66
CA ARG A 42 -0.64 0.13 -4.83
C ARG A 42 0.32 -0.65 -5.71
N ARG A 43 0.80 -0.06 -6.82
CA ARG A 43 1.78 -0.71 -7.70
C ARG A 43 3.11 -0.93 -6.99
N VAL A 44 3.61 0.10 -6.31
CA VAL A 44 4.86 0.04 -5.54
C VAL A 44 4.74 -0.97 -4.39
N GLU A 45 3.63 -0.99 -3.66
CA GLU A 45 3.35 -2.01 -2.65
C GLU A 45 3.30 -3.43 -3.25
N GLY A 46 2.72 -3.58 -4.45
CA GLY A 46 2.75 -4.84 -5.20
C GLY A 46 4.18 -5.29 -5.52
N GLU A 47 5.04 -4.41 -6.02
CA GLU A 47 6.45 -4.71 -6.30
C GLU A 47 7.24 -5.09 -5.03
N TYR A 48 7.00 -4.39 -3.92
CA TYR A 48 7.59 -4.76 -2.62
C TYR A 48 7.10 -6.12 -2.15
N MET A 49 5.81 -6.42 -2.34
CA MET A 49 5.23 -7.71 -1.98
C MET A 49 5.82 -8.84 -2.84
N GLU A 50 5.97 -8.63 -4.15
CA GLU A 50 6.63 -9.61 -5.03
C GLU A 50 8.07 -9.90 -4.58
N LYS A 51 8.83 -8.88 -4.17
CA LYS A 51 10.18 -9.07 -3.61
C LYS A 51 10.16 -9.89 -2.31
N ILE A 52 9.21 -9.63 -1.41
CA ILE A 52 9.06 -10.38 -0.16
C ILE A 52 8.68 -11.84 -0.44
N LEU A 53 7.70 -12.07 -1.32
CA LEU A 53 7.22 -13.40 -1.68
C LEU A 53 8.28 -14.23 -2.42
N ALA A 54 9.17 -13.57 -3.17
CA ALA A 54 10.31 -14.21 -3.83
C ALA A 54 11.48 -14.50 -2.89
N HIS A 55 11.49 -13.96 -1.66
CA HIS A 55 12.60 -14.14 -0.74
C HIS A 55 12.62 -15.57 -0.17
N PRO A 56 13.75 -16.30 -0.19
CA PRO A 56 13.82 -17.69 0.28
C PRO A 56 13.35 -17.86 1.74
N ALA A 57 13.67 -16.90 2.61
CA ALA A 57 13.21 -16.92 4.00
C ALA A 57 11.68 -16.89 4.13
N PHE A 58 10.96 -16.27 3.19
CA PHE A 58 9.50 -16.28 3.18
C PHE A 58 8.97 -17.69 2.86
N GLN A 59 9.51 -18.33 1.82
CA GLN A 59 9.15 -19.71 1.47
C GLN A 59 9.46 -20.67 2.63
N GLN A 60 10.66 -20.57 3.19
CA GLN A 60 11.10 -21.43 4.29
C GLN A 60 10.23 -21.27 5.54
N ALA A 61 9.94 -20.02 5.94
CA ALA A 61 9.04 -19.77 7.07
C ALA A 61 7.63 -20.35 6.84
N MET A 62 7.15 -20.32 5.59
CA MET A 62 5.85 -20.88 5.24
C MET A 62 5.83 -22.40 5.25
N ASP A 63 6.88 -23.04 4.72
CA ASP A 63 7.06 -24.49 4.79
C ASP A 63 7.15 -24.98 6.23
N ASP A 64 7.91 -24.28 7.08
CA ASP A 64 8.04 -24.59 8.51
C ASP A 64 6.70 -24.45 9.24
N ALA A 65 5.94 -23.37 8.97
CA ALA A 65 4.61 -23.18 9.54
C ALA A 65 3.65 -24.30 9.10
N GLN A 66 3.64 -24.66 7.81
CA GLN A 66 2.82 -25.75 7.30
C GLN A 66 3.21 -27.10 7.90
N ALA A 67 4.50 -27.37 8.06
CA ALA A 67 4.99 -28.58 8.68
C ALA A 67 4.49 -28.70 10.13
N ARG A 68 4.60 -27.63 10.92
CA ARG A 68 4.09 -27.59 12.31
C ARG A 68 2.58 -27.76 12.41
N LEU A 69 1.83 -27.16 11.49
CA LEU A 69 0.38 -27.34 11.43
C LEU A 69 0.01 -28.79 11.09
N ARG A 70 0.70 -29.41 10.13
CA ARG A 70 0.47 -30.82 9.74
C ARG A 70 0.87 -31.81 10.83
N SER A 71 1.94 -31.54 11.57
CA SER A 71 2.38 -32.37 12.69
C SER A 71 1.58 -32.14 13.98
N GLY A 72 0.72 -31.12 14.02
CA GLY A 72 -0.02 -30.74 15.23
C GLY A 72 0.85 -30.10 16.33
N THR A 73 2.05 -29.63 15.99
CA THR A 73 3.00 -28.97 16.92
C THR A 73 3.01 -27.45 16.78
N ALA A 74 1.98 -26.89 16.15
CA ALA A 74 1.75 -25.45 16.10
C ALA A 74 1.16 -24.98 17.43
N GLU A 75 1.77 -23.95 18.01
CA GLU A 75 1.30 -23.31 19.23
C GLU A 75 0.65 -21.97 18.88
N TRP A 76 -0.47 -21.67 19.54
CA TRP A 76 -1.14 -20.38 19.40
C TRP A 76 -0.70 -19.50 20.56
N HIS A 77 -0.14 -18.34 20.23
CA HIS A 77 0.26 -17.33 21.20
C HIS A 77 -0.69 -16.13 21.10
N SER A 78 -0.99 -15.52 22.23
CA SER A 78 -1.67 -14.23 22.30
C SER A 78 -0.75 -13.10 21.81
N TYR A 79 -1.35 -11.96 21.48
CA TYR A 79 -0.58 -10.79 21.02
C TYR A 79 0.47 -10.36 22.04
N ASP A 80 0.08 -10.28 23.31
CA ASP A 80 0.96 -9.82 24.40
C ASP A 80 2.11 -10.81 24.65
N GLU A 81 1.91 -12.12 24.44
CA GLU A 81 2.98 -13.12 24.56
C GLU A 81 4.05 -13.01 23.47
N VAL A 82 3.71 -12.49 22.29
CA VAL A 82 4.64 -12.40 21.15
C VAL A 82 5.24 -11.00 21.00
N PHE A 83 4.47 -9.97 21.34
CA PHE A 83 4.78 -8.57 21.03
C PHE A 83 4.66 -7.63 22.24
N GLY A 84 4.31 -8.14 23.42
CA GLY A 84 4.45 -7.39 24.67
C GLY A 84 5.92 -7.16 25.01
N ASP A 85 6.20 -6.05 25.71
CA ASP A 85 7.56 -5.69 26.18
C ASP A 85 8.17 -6.73 27.15
#